data_AF-A0A952B513-F1
#
_entry.id   AF-A0A952B513-F1
#
_cell.length_a   1.000
_cell.length_b   1.000
_cell.length_c   1.000
_cell.angle_alpha   90.00
_cell.angle_beta   90.00
_cell.angle_gamma   90.00
#
_symmetry.space_group_name_H-M   'P 1'
#
loop_
_entity.id
_entity.type
_entity.pdbx_description
1 polymer ?
#
loop_
_entity_poly.entity_id
_entity_poly.type
_entity_poly.pdbx_seq_one_letter_code
_entity_poly.pdbx_strand_id
1 'polypeptide(L)'
;MINYSGRQAMSKSRAFTLIELLVVIAIIAILMGILMPALKKARNQAQSSVCQGNLKNYMYAVQMYAQDYDDRFCHPGSCYFSQLEPYPDEAGDRWKRWCNGNVYLREHPEYGSEFFKYLAEARALICPTFKRLAKSTRFHSDFADESDGVDNYMPWYNYSMNAYLGMKDGKWGVLKTLNVKNPGQVFSFADEGCLIKPGYFRQGLNDTALFPVWPTSEAPSWVERAGNKWNVRPGPASEGGLGEFTDAIAGFHNAPSSDPIGGKGNVGFLDGHVAAHATEESFALAWPY
;
A
#
# COMPACT_ATOMS: atom_id res chain seq x y z
N MET A 1 10.83 -60.56 -68.08
CA MET A 1 11.01 -59.23 -67.43
C MET A 1 10.70 -59.39 -65.95
N ILE A 2 11.66 -59.07 -65.09
CA ILE A 2 11.61 -59.27 -63.63
C ILE A 2 10.98 -58.01 -63.00
N ASN A 3 9.86 -58.14 -62.30
CA ASN A 3 9.25 -57.04 -61.54
C ASN A 3 9.75 -57.05 -60.10
N TYR A 4 10.39 -55.96 -59.68
CA TYR A 4 10.86 -55.72 -58.32
C TYR A 4 9.68 -55.50 -57.37
N SER A 5 9.52 -56.40 -56.40
CA SER A 5 8.61 -56.21 -55.26
C SER A 5 9.25 -55.22 -54.27
N GLY A 6 8.71 -54.00 -54.22
CA GLY A 6 9.11 -52.99 -53.25
C GLY A 6 8.64 -53.37 -51.85
N ARG A 7 9.57 -53.72 -50.95
CA ARG A 7 9.30 -53.82 -49.52
C ARG A 7 8.95 -52.43 -48.97
N GLN A 8 7.68 -52.21 -48.62
CA GLN A 8 7.32 -51.07 -47.79
C GLN A 8 7.92 -51.26 -46.39
N ALA A 9 8.84 -50.37 -46.01
CA ALA A 9 9.35 -50.31 -44.65
C ALA A 9 8.22 -49.78 -43.74
N MET A 10 7.64 -50.66 -42.90
CA MET A 10 6.73 -50.23 -41.85
C MET A 10 7.46 -49.24 -40.93
N SER A 11 7.04 -47.98 -40.96
CA SER A 11 7.40 -46.99 -39.96
C SER A 11 7.01 -47.54 -38.60
N LYS A 12 8.01 -47.90 -37.77
CA LYS A 12 7.78 -48.30 -36.38
C LYS A 12 7.28 -47.06 -35.62
N SER A 13 5.97 -46.89 -35.53
CA SER A 13 5.37 -45.95 -34.57
C SER A 13 5.80 -46.36 -33.17
N ARG A 14 6.65 -45.56 -32.52
CA ARG A 14 7.05 -45.78 -31.13
C ARG A 14 5.81 -45.56 -30.25
N ALA A 15 5.27 -46.63 -29.69
CA ALA A 15 4.20 -46.53 -28.70
C ALA A 15 4.79 -46.03 -27.37
N PHE A 16 4.18 -44.98 -26.81
CA PHE A 16 4.59 -44.39 -25.54
C PHE A 16 4.12 -45.28 -24.39
N THR A 17 5.02 -45.63 -23.46
CA THR A 17 4.69 -46.51 -22.33
C THR A 17 4.16 -45.70 -21.14
N LEU A 18 3.33 -46.33 -20.31
CA LEU A 18 2.83 -45.72 -19.06
C LEU A 18 3.96 -45.32 -18.11
N ILE A 19 5.07 -46.07 -18.11
CA ILE A 19 6.25 -45.79 -17.27
C ILE A 19 6.94 -44.51 -17.74
N GLU A 20 7.11 -44.31 -19.05
CA GLU A 20 7.68 -43.06 -19.59
C GLU A 20 6.83 -41.84 -19.22
N LEU A 21 5.50 -41.97 -19.27
CA LEU A 21 4.61 -40.90 -18.83
C LEU A 21 4.76 -40.61 -17.32
N LEU A 22 4.84 -41.66 -16.50
CA LEU A 22 4.93 -41.55 -15.04
C LEU A 22 6.25 -40.88 -14.61
N VAL A 23 7.36 -41.21 -15.27
CA VAL A 23 8.66 -40.57 -14.99
C VAL A 23 8.62 -39.08 -15.35
N VAL A 24 7.99 -38.70 -16.47
CA VAL A 24 7.88 -37.29 -16.88
C VAL A 24 7.08 -36.47 -15.87
N ILE A 25 5.91 -36.96 -15.43
CA ILE A 25 5.12 -36.25 -14.42
C ILE A 25 5.88 -36.16 -13.09
N ALA A 26 6.65 -37.18 -12.71
CA ALA A 26 7.46 -37.16 -11.49
C ALA A 26 8.56 -36.08 -11.56
N ILE A 27 9.24 -35.96 -12.71
CA ILE A 27 10.24 -34.90 -12.93
C ILE A 27 9.58 -33.51 -12.90
N ILE A 28 8.43 -33.34 -13.57
CA ILE A 28 7.68 -32.07 -13.54
C ILE A 28 7.28 -31.71 -12.11
N ALA A 29 6.80 -32.67 -11.32
CA ALA A 29 6.41 -32.46 -9.93
C ALA A 29 7.59 -31.99 -9.05
N ILE A 30 8.77 -32.60 -9.21
CA ILE A 30 9.98 -32.18 -8.49
C ILE A 30 10.39 -30.77 -8.90
N LEU A 31 10.41 -30.47 -10.21
CA LEU A 31 10.76 -29.14 -10.71
C LEU A 31 9.76 -28.07 -10.23
N MET A 32 8.46 -28.36 -10.27
CA MET A 32 7.43 -27.47 -9.76
C MET A 32 7.55 -27.23 -8.25
N GLY A 33 7.95 -28.25 -7.48
CA GLY A 33 8.20 -28.12 -6.04
C GLY A 33 9.27 -27.08 -5.69
N ILE A 34 10.30 -26.95 -6.52
CA ILE A 34 11.39 -25.97 -6.34
C ILE A 34 11.02 -24.61 -6.97
N LEU A 35 10.32 -24.62 -8.10
CA LEU A 35 10.01 -23.42 -8.87
C LEU A 35 8.93 -22.55 -8.22
N MET A 36 7.90 -23.15 -7.59
CA MET A 36 6.79 -22.40 -6.97
C MET A 36 7.25 -21.43 -5.85
N PRO A 37 8.08 -21.85 -4.87
CA PRO A 37 8.60 -20.93 -3.85
C PRO A 37 9.45 -19.80 -4.44
N ALA A 38 10.31 -20.12 -5.41
CA ALA A 38 11.18 -19.14 -6.06
C ALA A 38 10.37 -18.09 -6.84
N LEU A 39 9.36 -18.52 -7.60
CA LEU A 39 8.45 -17.63 -8.33
C LEU A 39 7.63 -16.74 -7.38
N LYS A 40 7.17 -17.27 -6.24
CA LYS A 40 6.47 -16.48 -5.22
C LYS A 40 7.36 -15.36 -4.69
N LYS A 41 8.62 -15.68 -4.35
CA LYS A 41 9.60 -14.70 -3.89
C LYS A 41 9.91 -13.64 -4.95
N ALA A 42 10.16 -14.06 -6.19
CA ALA A 42 10.43 -13.16 -7.31
C ALA A 42 9.26 -12.20 -7.59
N ARG A 43 8.02 -12.72 -7.58
CA ARG A 43 6.81 -11.90 -7.73
C ARG A 43 6.67 -10.87 -6.61
N ASN A 44 6.86 -11.29 -5.35
CA ASN A 44 6.78 -10.37 -4.21
C ASN A 44 7.83 -9.25 -4.30
N GLN A 45 9.06 -9.58 -4.72
CA GLN A 45 10.12 -8.59 -4.93
C GLN A 45 9.74 -7.60 -6.05
N ALA A 46 9.23 -8.10 -7.18
CA ALA A 46 8.79 -7.26 -8.29
C ALA A 46 7.64 -6.33 -7.88
N GLN A 47 6.67 -6.84 -7.11
CA GLN A 47 5.56 -6.02 -6.59
C GLN A 47 6.08 -4.93 -5.65
N SER A 48 7.02 -5.24 -4.76
CA SER A 48 7.67 -4.26 -3.89
C SER A 48 8.40 -3.18 -4.69
N SER A 49 9.15 -3.55 -5.74
CA SER A 49 9.81 -2.58 -6.63
C SER A 49 8.81 -1.69 -7.38
N VAL A 50 7.65 -2.22 -7.78
CA VAL A 50 6.57 -1.39 -8.35
C VAL A 50 6.03 -0.40 -7.32
N CYS A 51 5.76 -0.82 -6.08
CA CYS A 51 5.25 0.08 -5.05
C CYS A 51 6.26 1.18 -4.67
N GLN A 52 7.57 0.88 -4.72
CA GLN A 52 8.61 1.90 -4.57
C GLN A 52 8.63 2.91 -5.73
N GLY A 53 8.49 2.42 -6.97
CA GLY A 53 8.35 3.29 -8.15
C GLY A 53 7.11 4.18 -8.09
N ASN A 54 5.99 3.64 -7.59
CA ASN A 54 4.78 4.42 -7.34
C ASN A 54 5.04 5.56 -6.36
N LEU A 55 5.62 5.28 -5.18
CA LEU A 55 5.98 6.31 -4.20
C LEU A 55 6.97 7.33 -4.75
N LYS A 56 7.88 6.93 -5.64
CA LYS A 56 8.75 7.89 -6.32
C LYS A 56 7.95 8.87 -7.19
N ASN A 57 6.90 8.41 -7.87
CA ASN A 57 5.98 9.29 -8.60
C ASN A 57 5.21 10.22 -7.67
N TYR A 58 4.78 9.74 -6.49
CA TYR A 58 4.22 10.61 -5.44
C TYR A 58 5.20 11.68 -5.01
N MET A 59 6.47 11.33 -4.81
CA MET A 59 7.47 12.32 -4.42
C MET A 59 7.65 13.41 -5.48
N TYR A 60 7.66 13.04 -6.76
CA TYR A 60 7.70 14.02 -7.84
C TYR A 60 6.45 14.91 -7.83
N ALA A 61 5.25 14.33 -7.66
CA ALA A 61 4.02 15.09 -7.55
C ALA A 61 4.02 16.08 -6.37
N VAL A 62 4.53 15.65 -5.19
CA VAL A 62 4.67 16.53 -4.01
C VAL A 62 5.64 17.68 -4.30
N GLN A 63 6.77 17.41 -4.96
CA GLN A 63 7.75 18.44 -5.31
C GLN A 63 7.19 19.44 -6.32
N MET A 64 6.51 18.96 -7.37
CA MET A 64 5.87 19.82 -8.37
C MET A 64 4.76 20.67 -7.73
N TYR A 65 3.88 20.05 -6.95
CA TYR A 65 2.84 20.79 -6.22
C TYR A 65 3.46 21.84 -5.27
N ALA A 66 4.48 21.50 -4.49
CA ALA A 66 5.08 22.47 -3.58
C ALA A 66 5.67 23.67 -4.34
N GLN A 67 6.29 23.45 -5.50
CA GLN A 67 6.82 24.52 -6.36
C GLN A 67 5.73 25.47 -6.85
N ASP A 68 4.57 24.93 -7.22
CA ASP A 68 3.45 25.73 -7.76
C ASP A 68 2.62 26.42 -6.65
N TYR A 69 2.72 25.97 -5.40
CA TYR A 69 1.89 26.42 -4.27
C TYR A 69 2.68 27.01 -3.08
N ASP A 70 3.70 27.84 -3.33
CA ASP A 70 4.44 28.60 -2.28
C ASP A 70 5.09 27.68 -1.21
N ASP A 71 5.71 26.58 -1.67
CA ASP A 71 6.37 25.56 -0.85
C ASP A 71 5.41 24.86 0.13
N ARG A 72 4.10 24.86 -0.16
CA ARG A 72 3.09 24.26 0.71
C ARG A 72 2.78 22.83 0.34
N PHE A 73 2.53 22.03 1.37
CA PHE A 73 1.91 20.73 1.22
C PHE A 73 0.41 20.89 0.93
N CYS A 74 -0.15 19.96 0.15
CA CYS A 74 -1.59 19.84 0.03
C CYS A 74 -2.22 19.37 1.35
N HIS A 75 -3.52 19.60 1.53
CA HIS A 75 -4.21 19.15 2.74
C HIS A 75 -4.35 17.62 2.70
N PRO A 76 -3.92 16.89 3.75
CA PRO A 76 -3.79 15.43 3.69
C PRO A 76 -5.14 14.72 3.54
N GLY A 77 -6.21 15.22 4.18
CA GLY A 77 -7.55 14.62 4.08
C GLY A 77 -8.27 14.88 2.76
N SER A 78 -7.73 15.77 1.92
CA SER A 78 -8.27 16.10 0.59
C SER A 78 -7.16 16.09 -0.47
N CYS A 79 -6.12 15.28 -0.24
CA CYS A 79 -4.99 15.23 -1.18
C CYS A 79 -5.40 14.57 -2.50
N TYR A 80 -6.32 13.59 -2.50
CA TYR A 80 -6.86 13.03 -3.74
C TYR A 80 -8.13 13.73 -4.24
N PHE A 81 -8.99 14.17 -3.34
CA PHE A 81 -10.32 14.67 -3.65
C PHE A 81 -10.40 16.18 -3.48
N SER A 82 -11.11 16.86 -4.38
CA SER A 82 -11.21 18.33 -4.35
C SER A 82 -11.91 18.88 -3.11
N GLN A 83 -12.72 18.08 -2.42
CA GLN A 83 -13.44 18.46 -1.20
C GLN A 83 -13.62 17.29 -0.21
N LEU A 84 -14.01 17.63 1.00
CA LEU A 84 -14.23 16.71 2.13
C LEU A 84 -15.68 16.26 2.27
N GLU A 85 -16.58 17.01 1.66
CA GLU A 85 -18.01 16.86 1.62
C GLU A 85 -18.39 15.84 0.53
N PRO A 86 -19.49 15.07 0.73
CA PRO A 86 -19.90 14.06 -0.24
C PRO A 86 -20.14 14.62 -1.65
N TYR A 87 -19.80 13.84 -2.67
CA TYR A 87 -20.13 14.14 -4.07
C TYR A 87 -21.56 13.66 -4.43
N PRO A 88 -22.17 14.18 -5.51
CA PRO A 88 -23.54 13.82 -5.89
C PRO A 88 -23.78 12.32 -6.09
N ASP A 89 -22.80 11.60 -6.65
CA ASP A 89 -22.89 10.16 -6.93
C ASP A 89 -22.25 9.28 -5.84
N GLU A 90 -21.76 9.90 -4.75
CA GLU A 90 -21.04 9.20 -3.71
C GLU A 90 -21.98 8.37 -2.83
N ALA A 91 -21.93 7.04 -3.00
CA ALA A 91 -22.58 6.10 -2.09
C ALA A 91 -21.68 5.75 -0.89
N GLY A 92 -22.26 5.66 0.30
CA GLY A 92 -21.53 5.32 1.53
C GLY A 92 -20.74 6.48 2.15
N ASP A 93 -19.87 6.16 3.11
CA ASP A 93 -19.08 7.15 3.84
C ASP A 93 -17.87 7.65 3.04
N ARG A 94 -17.50 8.93 3.21
CA ARG A 94 -16.32 9.55 2.58
C ARG A 94 -15.01 8.80 2.84
N TRP A 95 -14.94 8.11 3.96
CA TRP A 95 -13.80 7.33 4.40
C TRP A 95 -13.61 6.06 3.53
N LYS A 96 -14.66 5.61 2.85
CA LYS A 96 -14.63 4.44 1.96
C LYS A 96 -14.32 4.82 0.50
N ARG A 97 -13.95 6.07 0.25
CA ARG A 97 -13.65 6.57 -1.10
C ARG A 97 -12.65 5.70 -1.85
N TRP A 98 -11.62 5.16 -1.19
CA TRP A 98 -10.59 4.28 -1.77
C TRP A 98 -11.09 2.99 -2.42
N CYS A 99 -12.32 2.58 -2.12
CA CYS A 99 -12.94 1.41 -2.69
C CYS A 99 -14.27 1.66 -3.40
N ASN A 100 -14.76 2.90 -3.37
CA ASN A 100 -16.01 3.32 -3.96
C ASN A 100 -15.84 3.56 -5.46
N GLY A 101 -16.54 2.78 -6.28
CA GLY A 101 -16.50 2.90 -7.74
C GLY A 101 -17.12 4.19 -8.27
N ASN A 102 -18.15 4.72 -7.60
CA ASN A 102 -18.90 5.89 -8.07
C ASN A 102 -18.10 7.20 -8.06
N VAL A 103 -16.98 7.22 -7.34
CA VAL A 103 -16.10 8.39 -7.21
C VAL A 103 -14.65 8.04 -7.59
N TYR A 104 -14.48 6.98 -8.39
CA TYR A 104 -13.16 6.59 -8.86
C TYR A 104 -12.57 7.68 -9.76
N LEU A 105 -11.52 8.35 -9.29
CA LEU A 105 -10.94 9.55 -9.91
C LEU A 105 -10.44 9.39 -11.36
N ARG A 106 -10.24 8.17 -11.86
CA ARG A 106 -9.93 7.98 -13.29
C ARG A 106 -11.16 8.05 -14.19
N GLU A 107 -12.32 7.67 -13.66
CA GLU A 107 -13.60 7.74 -14.36
C GLU A 107 -14.28 9.09 -14.09
N HIS A 108 -14.02 9.67 -12.92
CA HIS A 108 -14.53 10.97 -12.46
C HIS A 108 -13.39 11.94 -12.10
N PRO A 109 -12.58 12.39 -13.09
CA PRO A 109 -11.46 13.30 -12.85
C PRO A 109 -11.88 14.65 -12.27
N GLU A 110 -13.13 15.07 -12.44
CA GLU A 110 -13.72 16.28 -11.87
C GLU A 110 -13.73 16.29 -10.33
N TYR A 111 -13.72 15.12 -9.69
CA TYR A 111 -13.64 14.98 -8.23
C TYR A 111 -12.19 15.04 -7.71
N GLY A 112 -11.20 15.10 -8.62
CA GLY A 112 -9.78 15.14 -8.28
C GLY A 112 -9.36 16.50 -7.70
N SER A 113 -8.51 16.47 -6.68
CA SER A 113 -7.91 17.68 -6.12
C SER A 113 -6.89 18.32 -7.07
N GLU A 114 -6.43 19.52 -6.72
CA GLU A 114 -5.29 20.16 -7.40
C GLU A 114 -4.01 19.31 -7.33
N PHE A 115 -3.76 18.62 -6.22
CA PHE A 115 -2.63 17.70 -6.09
C PHE A 115 -2.78 16.47 -6.99
N PHE A 116 -4.00 15.95 -7.12
CA PHE A 116 -4.25 14.77 -7.94
C PHE A 116 -3.94 14.98 -9.43
N LYS A 117 -3.98 16.22 -9.93
CA LYS A 117 -3.60 16.55 -11.32
C LYS A 117 -2.16 16.13 -11.65
N TYR A 118 -1.25 16.19 -10.68
CA TYR A 118 0.13 15.74 -10.82
C TYR A 118 0.28 14.20 -10.79
N LEU A 119 -0.79 13.48 -10.44
CA LEU A 119 -0.85 12.02 -10.34
C LEU A 119 -1.79 11.36 -11.35
N ALA A 120 -2.66 12.12 -12.03
CA ALA A 120 -3.73 11.59 -12.87
C ALA A 120 -3.20 10.63 -13.96
N GLU A 121 -2.08 10.99 -14.59
CA GLU A 121 -1.42 10.16 -15.61
C GLU A 121 -0.55 9.04 -15.01
N ALA A 122 -0.15 9.16 -13.76
CA ALA A 122 0.67 8.15 -13.10
C ALA A 122 -0.15 6.89 -12.84
N ARG A 123 0.32 5.73 -13.30
CA ARG A 123 -0.24 4.40 -12.91
C ARG A 123 0.17 3.99 -11.50
N ALA A 124 0.16 4.95 -10.57
CA ALA A 124 0.82 4.84 -9.27
C ALA A 124 -0.14 4.76 -8.08
N LEU A 125 -1.46 4.80 -8.29
CA LEU A 125 -2.41 5.03 -7.20
C LEU A 125 -2.52 3.87 -6.21
N ILE A 126 -2.25 2.63 -6.65
CA ILE A 126 -2.44 1.44 -5.82
C ILE A 126 -1.26 0.46 -5.91
N CYS A 127 -0.89 -0.07 -4.76
CA CYS A 127 0.06 -1.14 -4.62
C CYS A 127 -0.58 -2.50 -5.04
N PRO A 128 0.03 -3.28 -5.95
CA PRO A 128 -0.54 -4.55 -6.39
C PRO A 128 -0.75 -5.58 -5.28
N THR A 129 0.08 -5.54 -4.24
CA THR A 129 -0.07 -6.41 -3.06
C THR A 129 -1.31 -6.03 -2.26
N PHE A 130 -1.51 -4.74 -2.01
CA PHE A 130 -2.70 -4.20 -1.35
C PHE A 130 -3.96 -4.57 -2.11
N LYS A 131 -4.00 -4.34 -3.43
CA LYS A 131 -5.15 -4.66 -4.28
C LYS A 131 -5.63 -6.11 -4.13
N ARG A 132 -4.69 -7.04 -4.00
CA ARG A 132 -5.01 -8.46 -3.77
C ARG A 132 -5.49 -8.68 -2.34
N LEU A 133 -4.79 -8.11 -1.36
CA LEU A 133 -5.10 -8.28 0.07
C LEU A 133 -6.52 -7.79 0.38
N ALA A 134 -6.81 -6.54 -0.01
CA ALA A 134 -8.08 -5.89 0.24
C ALA A 134 -9.28 -6.68 -0.36
N LYS A 135 -9.11 -7.30 -1.53
CA LYS A 135 -10.12 -8.20 -2.13
C LYS A 135 -10.27 -9.56 -1.45
N SER A 136 -9.26 -9.99 -0.70
CA SER A 136 -9.19 -11.35 -0.13
C SER A 136 -9.59 -11.43 1.34
N THR A 137 -9.57 -10.31 2.07
CA THR A 137 -9.73 -10.29 3.53
C THR A 137 -11.10 -9.77 3.95
N ARG A 138 -11.84 -10.56 4.74
CA ARG A 138 -13.10 -10.16 5.40
C ARG A 138 -12.89 -9.40 6.72
N PHE A 139 -11.64 -9.12 7.10
CA PHE A 139 -11.25 -8.60 8.43
C PHE A 139 -11.01 -7.09 8.45
N HIS A 140 -11.70 -6.37 7.58
CA HIS A 140 -11.57 -4.93 7.50
C HIS A 140 -12.70 -4.30 8.32
N SER A 141 -12.40 -3.30 9.16
CA SER A 141 -13.39 -2.61 10.01
C SER A 141 -14.61 -2.16 9.22
N ASP A 142 -14.33 -1.64 8.03
CA ASP A 142 -15.31 -0.98 7.17
C ASP A 142 -16.07 -1.94 6.24
N PHE A 143 -15.83 -3.25 6.32
CA PHE A 143 -16.48 -4.28 5.47
C PHE A 143 -17.17 -5.38 6.30
N ALA A 144 -17.33 -5.15 7.60
CA ALA A 144 -18.09 -6.07 8.46
C ALA A 144 -19.59 -6.07 8.13
N ASP A 145 -20.08 -5.07 7.39
CA ASP A 145 -21.50 -4.92 7.05
C ASP A 145 -21.69 -4.75 5.54
N GLU A 146 -22.32 -5.73 4.89
CA GLU A 146 -22.77 -5.64 3.48
C GLU A 146 -23.90 -4.59 3.29
N SER A 147 -24.28 -3.89 4.35
CA SER A 147 -25.39 -2.92 4.41
C SER A 147 -25.01 -1.48 4.04
N ASP A 148 -23.74 -1.22 3.73
CA ASP A 148 -23.18 0.14 3.57
C ASP A 148 -23.44 0.81 2.19
N GLY A 149 -24.10 0.12 1.26
CA GLY A 149 -24.52 0.71 -0.02
C GLY A 149 -23.42 0.98 -1.05
N VAL A 150 -22.19 0.50 -0.84
CA VAL A 150 -21.11 0.57 -1.85
C VAL A 150 -21.25 -0.60 -2.83
N ASP A 151 -21.99 -0.37 -3.91
CA ASP A 151 -22.05 -1.30 -5.04
C ASP A 151 -20.71 -1.32 -5.79
N ASN A 152 -20.26 -2.49 -6.28
CA ASN A 152 -19.03 -2.65 -7.08
C ASN A 152 -17.70 -2.25 -6.40
N TYR A 153 -17.40 -2.89 -5.26
CA TYR A 153 -16.12 -2.76 -4.56
C TYR A 153 -14.88 -2.91 -5.48
N MET A 154 -14.12 -1.83 -5.62
CA MET A 154 -12.86 -1.82 -6.36
C MET A 154 -11.80 -1.03 -5.59
N PRO A 155 -10.80 -1.65 -4.95
CA PRO A 155 -9.71 -0.89 -4.34
C PRO A 155 -8.89 -0.23 -5.45
N TRP A 156 -8.74 1.10 -5.36
CA TRP A 156 -8.12 1.90 -6.42
C TRP A 156 -7.05 2.88 -5.93
N TYR A 157 -6.91 3.09 -4.62
CA TYR A 157 -5.67 3.60 -4.01
C TYR A 157 -5.35 2.96 -2.65
N ASN A 158 -4.11 3.12 -2.19
CA ASN A 158 -3.69 2.82 -0.82
C ASN A 158 -2.46 3.60 -0.34
N TYR A 159 -1.98 4.56 -1.12
CA TYR A 159 -0.94 5.45 -0.64
C TYR A 159 -1.62 6.60 0.09
N SER A 160 -1.20 6.90 1.30
CA SER A 160 -1.81 7.96 2.09
C SER A 160 -0.77 8.96 2.52
N MET A 161 -1.19 10.21 2.54
CA MET A 161 -0.32 11.32 2.87
C MET A 161 -0.09 11.35 4.37
N ASN A 162 1.13 11.63 4.78
CA ASN A 162 1.46 11.96 6.16
C ASN A 162 0.59 13.13 6.64
N ALA A 163 -0.27 12.89 7.63
CA ALA A 163 -1.26 13.86 8.03
C ALA A 163 -0.70 15.10 8.77
N TYR A 164 0.54 15.05 9.27
CA TYR A 164 1.18 16.24 9.84
C TYR A 164 1.76 17.17 8.78
N LEU A 165 1.81 16.75 7.51
CA LEU A 165 2.15 17.63 6.39
C LEU A 165 0.87 18.23 5.83
N GLY A 166 0.82 19.56 5.68
CA GLY A 166 -0.33 20.29 5.13
C GLY A 166 -1.39 20.70 6.16
N MET A 167 -1.43 20.08 7.34
CA MET A 167 -2.27 20.50 8.47
C MET A 167 -1.57 21.54 9.36
N LYS A 168 -2.36 22.41 10.02
CA LYS A 168 -1.87 23.47 10.92
C LYS A 168 -2.59 23.44 12.27
N ASP A 169 -2.28 22.43 13.06
CA ASP A 169 -2.86 22.27 14.42
C ASP A 169 -1.91 22.76 15.52
N GLY A 170 -0.93 23.60 15.16
CA GLY A 170 -0.05 24.35 16.07
C GLY A 170 1.06 23.56 16.77
N LYS A 171 0.82 22.29 17.15
CA LYS A 171 1.80 21.47 17.90
C LYS A 171 2.57 20.45 17.05
N TRP A 172 1.98 19.94 15.98
CA TRP A 172 2.47 18.75 15.26
C TRP A 172 2.54 18.92 13.75
N GLY A 173 1.67 19.78 13.19
CA GLY A 173 1.57 19.99 11.75
C GLY A 173 2.52 21.05 11.18
N VAL A 174 2.95 20.85 9.94
CA VAL A 174 3.70 21.82 9.13
C VAL A 174 2.95 22.11 7.84
N LEU A 175 2.81 23.40 7.51
CA LEU A 175 2.20 23.80 6.24
C LEU A 175 3.21 23.83 5.09
N LYS A 176 4.46 24.22 5.38
CA LYS A 176 5.51 24.44 4.37
C LYS A 176 6.64 23.42 4.49
N THR A 177 7.20 23.00 3.36
CA THR A 177 8.38 22.13 3.28
C THR A 177 9.56 22.68 4.08
N LEU A 178 9.80 23.99 4.03
CA LEU A 178 10.88 24.66 4.77
C LEU A 178 10.77 24.55 6.30
N ASN A 179 9.58 24.25 6.83
CA ASN A 179 9.38 24.07 8.26
C ASN A 179 9.69 22.63 8.70
N VAL A 180 10.03 21.74 7.78
CA VAL A 180 10.42 20.36 8.07
C VAL A 180 11.90 20.34 8.43
N LYS A 181 12.22 19.90 9.66
CA LYS A 181 13.60 19.94 10.15
C LYS A 181 14.50 18.89 9.50
N ASN A 182 13.96 17.69 9.28
CA ASN A 182 14.72 16.54 8.76
C ASN A 182 14.00 15.89 7.56
N PRO A 183 14.01 16.49 6.35
CA PRO A 183 13.29 15.95 5.19
C PRO A 183 13.64 14.50 4.84
N GLY A 184 14.89 14.08 5.04
CA GLY A 184 15.33 12.69 4.84
C GLY A 184 14.97 11.72 5.97
N GLN A 185 14.20 12.16 6.96
CA GLN A 185 13.63 11.29 8.00
C GLN A 185 12.12 11.49 8.14
N VAL A 186 11.52 12.27 7.23
CA VAL A 186 10.10 12.58 7.25
C VAL A 186 9.47 12.10 5.96
N PHE A 187 8.57 11.12 6.06
CA PHE A 187 7.83 10.66 4.89
C PHE A 187 6.71 11.63 4.53
N SER A 188 6.42 11.73 3.23
CA SER A 188 5.26 12.46 2.72
C SER A 188 4.10 11.53 2.39
N PHE A 189 4.38 10.36 1.82
CA PHE A 189 3.40 9.33 1.51
C PHE A 189 3.95 7.97 1.95
N ALA A 190 3.06 7.08 2.36
CA ALA A 190 3.38 5.70 2.69
C ALA A 190 2.36 4.75 2.06
N ASP A 191 2.77 3.50 1.83
CA ASP A 191 1.81 2.41 1.70
C ASP A 191 1.00 2.34 3.00
N GLU A 192 -0.32 2.51 2.93
CA GLU A 192 -1.23 2.23 4.05
C GLU A 192 -1.81 0.81 3.92
N GLY A 193 -2.00 0.16 5.07
CA GLY A 193 -2.54 -1.19 5.19
C GLY A 193 -4.04 -1.19 5.44
N CYS A 194 -4.74 -2.19 4.89
CA CYS A 194 -6.19 -2.36 5.06
C CYS A 194 -6.56 -3.32 6.22
N LEU A 195 -5.59 -3.72 7.04
CA LEU A 195 -5.79 -4.69 8.11
C LEU A 195 -5.70 -4.00 9.44
N ILE A 196 -6.42 -4.52 10.43
CA ILE A 196 -6.37 -4.09 11.82
C ILE A 196 -5.59 -5.13 12.64
N LYS A 197 -4.78 -4.66 13.58
CA LYS A 197 -4.03 -5.49 14.52
C LYS A 197 -4.24 -4.94 15.91
N PRO A 198 -5.15 -5.54 16.70
CA PRO A 198 -5.30 -5.19 18.11
C PRO A 198 -3.93 -5.25 18.80
N GLY A 199 -3.63 -4.24 19.61
CA GLY A 199 -2.32 -4.03 20.22
C GLY A 199 -1.31 -3.27 19.35
N TYR A 200 -1.61 -2.95 18.08
CA TYR A 200 -0.67 -2.24 17.20
C TYR A 200 -1.30 -1.08 16.44
N PHE A 201 -2.40 -1.29 15.71
CA PHE A 201 -3.11 -0.25 14.98
C PHE A 201 -4.62 -0.50 15.01
N ARG A 202 -5.38 0.57 15.20
CA ARG A 202 -6.84 0.54 15.43
C ARG A 202 -7.64 0.60 14.14
N GLN A 203 -7.07 1.19 13.09
CA GLN A 203 -7.73 1.43 11.81
C GLN A 203 -6.84 0.90 10.68
N GLY A 204 -7.48 0.33 9.66
CA GLY A 204 -6.87 0.15 8.34
C GLY A 204 -7.27 1.31 7.43
N LEU A 205 -6.78 1.30 6.19
CA LEU A 205 -7.04 2.32 5.19
C LEU A 205 -8.51 2.71 5.15
N ASN A 206 -8.76 3.96 5.54
CA ASN A 206 -10.09 4.54 5.65
C ASN A 206 -10.11 6.00 5.18
N ASP A 207 -9.01 6.57 4.71
CA ASP A 207 -9.01 7.91 4.15
C ASP A 207 -7.78 8.17 3.26
N THR A 208 -7.34 9.42 3.15
CA THR A 208 -6.15 9.83 2.39
C THR A 208 -5.06 10.43 3.29
N ALA A 209 -5.31 10.49 4.60
CA ALA A 209 -4.53 11.15 5.61
C ALA A 209 -4.08 10.11 6.65
N LEU A 210 -2.87 9.63 6.49
CA LEU A 210 -2.28 8.68 7.42
C LEU A 210 -1.92 9.41 8.72
N PHE A 211 -2.71 9.15 9.77
CA PHE A 211 -2.49 9.55 11.15
C PHE A 211 -1.93 8.36 11.93
N PRO A 212 -0.61 8.30 12.17
CA PRO A 212 -0.06 7.32 13.07
C PRO A 212 -0.60 7.51 14.50
N VAL A 213 -0.79 8.75 14.96
CA VAL A 213 -1.53 9.10 16.20
C VAL A 213 -2.45 10.28 15.94
N TRP A 214 -3.69 10.20 16.42
CA TRP A 214 -4.65 11.28 16.23
C TRP A 214 -4.16 12.60 16.88
N PRO A 215 -4.17 13.75 16.17
CA PRO A 215 -3.50 14.98 16.59
C PRO A 215 -4.23 15.77 17.69
N THR A 216 -5.35 15.27 18.21
CA THR A 216 -6.11 15.92 19.30
C THR A 216 -5.52 15.59 20.67
N SER A 217 -6.18 16.03 21.76
CA SER A 217 -5.83 15.77 23.18
C SER A 217 -5.63 14.30 23.57
N GLU A 218 -5.72 13.38 22.61
CA GLU A 218 -5.56 11.94 22.72
C GLU A 218 -4.14 11.46 22.40
N ALA A 219 -3.22 12.35 21.99
CA ALA A 219 -1.80 11.99 21.84
C ALA A 219 -1.33 11.30 23.13
N PRO A 220 -1.07 9.98 23.11
CA PRO A 220 -0.92 9.24 24.35
C PRO A 220 0.29 9.72 25.14
N SER A 221 0.27 9.55 26.46
CA SER A 221 1.39 9.95 27.34
C SER A 221 2.72 9.27 27.00
N TRP A 222 2.72 8.22 26.16
CA TRP A 222 3.94 7.57 25.69
C TRP A 222 4.54 8.22 24.43
N VAL A 223 3.83 9.15 23.80
CA VAL A 223 4.35 10.01 22.73
C VAL A 223 4.89 11.28 23.37
N GLU A 224 6.16 11.26 23.75
CA GLU A 224 6.80 12.40 24.42
C GLU A 224 7.93 12.99 23.59
N ARG A 225 8.12 14.30 23.71
CA ARG A 225 9.22 15.01 23.07
C ARG A 225 10.51 14.78 23.85
N ALA A 226 11.46 14.06 23.26
CA ALA A 226 12.81 13.86 23.77
C ALA A 226 13.80 14.80 23.06
N GLY A 227 13.84 16.06 23.49
CA GLY A 227 14.67 17.10 22.86
C GLY A 227 14.20 17.45 21.45
N ASN A 228 15.02 17.12 20.44
CA ASN A 228 14.73 17.31 19.01
C ASN A 228 14.14 16.08 18.32
N LYS A 229 13.86 15.01 19.08
CA LYS A 229 13.28 13.77 18.57
C LYS A 229 12.05 13.46 19.39
N TRP A 230 11.14 12.69 18.79
CA TRP A 230 10.03 12.13 19.54
C TRP A 230 10.37 10.72 19.97
N ASN A 231 10.10 10.42 21.22
CA ASN A 231 10.16 9.06 21.72
C ASN A 231 8.80 8.43 21.45
N VAL A 232 8.79 7.46 20.55
CA VAL A 232 7.59 6.77 20.10
C VAL A 232 7.82 5.29 20.32
N ARG A 233 6.91 4.64 21.06
CA ARG A 233 7.01 3.22 21.39
C ARG A 233 5.64 2.55 21.31
N PRO A 234 5.18 2.14 20.12
CA PRO A 234 4.03 1.25 20.01
C PRO A 234 4.37 -0.15 20.52
N GLY A 235 3.35 -0.93 20.81
CA GLY A 235 3.49 -2.37 20.90
C GLY A 235 2.29 -3.03 21.55
N PRO A 236 2.20 -4.37 21.46
CA PRO A 236 1.12 -5.10 22.08
C PRO A 236 1.31 -5.07 23.60
N ALA A 237 0.20 -4.95 24.33
CA ALA A 237 0.22 -4.82 25.79
C ALA A 237 0.98 -5.96 26.50
N SER A 238 1.00 -7.17 25.90
CA SER A 238 1.73 -8.34 26.41
C SER A 238 3.25 -8.27 26.27
N GLU A 239 3.78 -7.41 25.40
CA GLU A 239 5.23 -7.23 25.18
C GLU A 239 5.74 -5.94 25.84
N GLY A 240 4.97 -5.36 26.76
CA GLY A 240 5.30 -4.07 27.39
C GLY A 240 5.10 -2.86 26.48
N GLY A 241 4.32 -3.02 25.40
CA GLY A 241 3.96 -1.94 24.50
C GLY A 241 3.19 -0.84 25.21
N LEU A 242 3.61 0.42 24.98
CA LEU A 242 3.05 1.57 25.69
C LEU A 242 1.75 2.09 25.04
N GLY A 243 1.41 1.63 23.83
CA GLY A 243 0.11 1.83 23.20
C GLY A 243 0.04 1.45 21.73
N GLU A 244 -1.07 1.81 21.09
CA GLU A 244 -1.43 1.47 19.70
C GLU A 244 -1.46 2.73 18.82
N PHE A 245 -1.19 2.56 17.53
CA PHE A 245 -1.36 3.57 16.49
C PHE A 245 -2.82 3.67 16.03
N THR A 246 -3.18 4.80 15.42
CA THR A 246 -4.47 4.93 14.73
C THR A 246 -4.39 4.17 13.40
N ASP A 247 -3.63 4.68 12.43
CA ASP A 247 -3.57 4.10 11.09
C ASP A 247 -2.38 3.17 10.89
N ALA A 248 -2.59 2.17 10.06
CA ALA A 248 -1.60 1.16 9.75
C ALA A 248 -0.73 1.56 8.55
N ILE A 249 0.53 1.94 8.77
CA ILE A 249 1.53 1.85 7.68
C ILE A 249 1.66 0.37 7.30
N ALA A 250 1.55 0.10 6.00
CA ALA A 250 1.44 -1.24 5.45
C ALA A 250 2.52 -2.18 5.98
N GLY A 251 2.10 -3.29 6.59
CA GLY A 251 3.01 -4.37 7.01
C GLY A 251 3.03 -5.55 6.04
N PHE A 252 2.54 -5.43 4.81
CA PHE A 252 2.23 -6.62 3.98
C PHE A 252 3.33 -7.02 2.98
N HIS A 253 4.35 -6.19 2.71
CA HIS A 253 5.43 -6.60 1.81
C HIS A 253 6.40 -7.52 2.54
N ASN A 254 6.74 -8.66 1.91
CA ASN A 254 7.56 -9.70 2.52
C ASN A 254 6.99 -10.26 3.83
N ALA A 255 5.69 -10.08 4.07
CA ALA A 255 5.01 -10.58 5.25
C ALA A 255 4.94 -12.13 5.25
N PRO A 256 5.13 -12.79 6.41
CA PRO A 256 4.85 -14.20 6.57
C PRO A 256 3.40 -14.55 6.20
N SER A 257 3.16 -15.77 5.72
CA SER A 257 1.78 -16.17 5.36
C SER A 257 0.86 -16.30 6.59
N SER A 258 1.45 -16.48 7.79
CA SER A 258 0.76 -16.54 9.08
C SER A 258 0.59 -15.16 9.74
N ASP A 259 1.31 -14.14 9.28
CA ASP A 259 1.29 -12.79 9.84
C ASP A 259 1.34 -11.77 8.68
N PRO A 260 0.18 -11.45 8.05
CA PRO A 260 0.12 -10.61 6.85
C PRO A 260 0.52 -9.15 7.08
N ILE A 261 0.88 -8.78 8.31
CA ILE A 261 1.23 -7.45 8.78
C ILE A 261 2.60 -7.40 9.45
N GLY A 262 3.29 -8.54 9.58
CA GLY A 262 4.66 -8.62 10.09
C GLY A 262 5.76 -8.37 9.05
N GLY A 263 5.39 -7.86 7.87
CA GLY A 263 6.29 -7.44 6.81
C GLY A 263 6.66 -5.96 6.90
N LYS A 264 6.92 -5.34 5.75
CA LYS A 264 7.34 -3.94 5.63
C LYS A 264 6.41 -3.14 4.73
N GLY A 265 6.40 -1.83 4.93
CA GLY A 265 5.70 -0.84 4.13
C GLY A 265 6.68 0.08 3.45
N ASN A 266 6.41 0.49 2.22
CA ASN A 266 7.25 1.48 1.58
C ASN A 266 6.81 2.89 2.00
N VAL A 267 7.78 3.76 2.20
CA VAL A 267 7.62 5.17 2.56
C VAL A 267 8.41 6.03 1.58
N GLY A 268 7.80 7.10 1.09
CA GLY A 268 8.44 8.12 0.27
C GLY A 268 8.77 9.35 1.11
N PHE A 269 10.05 9.70 1.19
CA PHE A 269 10.57 10.78 2.01
C PHE A 269 10.71 12.10 1.28
N LEU A 270 10.65 13.19 2.02
CA LEU A 270 10.62 14.55 1.48
C LEU A 270 11.88 14.96 0.69
N ASP A 271 13.02 14.35 0.96
CA ASP A 271 14.24 14.49 0.14
C ASP A 271 14.19 13.68 -1.18
N GLY A 272 13.10 12.93 -1.40
CA GLY A 272 12.83 12.13 -2.57
C GLY A 272 13.31 10.68 -2.49
N HIS A 273 13.92 10.20 -1.40
CA HIS A 273 14.25 8.78 -1.27
C HIS A 273 13.01 7.94 -0.94
N VAL A 274 13.08 6.65 -1.25
CA VAL A 274 12.02 5.68 -0.92
C VAL A 274 12.68 4.50 -0.23
N ALA A 275 12.14 4.09 0.91
CA ALA A 275 12.64 2.93 1.65
C ALA A 275 11.49 2.09 2.21
N ALA A 276 11.80 0.85 2.56
CA ALA A 276 10.86 -0.07 3.20
C ALA A 276 11.17 -0.17 4.69
N HIS A 277 10.18 0.13 5.53
CA HIS A 277 10.29 0.12 6.99
C HIS A 277 9.29 -0.86 7.60
N ALA A 278 9.63 -1.41 8.76
CA ALA A 278 8.64 -2.13 9.54
C ALA A 278 7.60 -1.13 10.09
N THR A 279 6.38 -1.60 10.34
CA THR A 279 5.28 -0.70 10.80
C THR A 279 5.69 0.06 12.05
N GLU A 280 6.34 -0.60 13.01
CA GLU A 280 6.83 0.00 14.26
C GLU A 280 7.92 1.07 14.08
N GLU A 281 8.74 0.98 13.03
CA GLU A 281 9.80 1.95 12.72
C GLU A 281 9.23 3.19 12.04
N SER A 282 8.19 3.00 11.24
CA SER A 282 7.70 3.99 10.28
C SER A 282 7.02 5.20 10.93
N PHE A 283 6.49 5.04 12.15
CA PHE A 283 5.84 6.12 12.88
C PHE A 283 6.79 7.27 13.23
N ALA A 284 7.99 6.97 13.71
CA ALA A 284 8.96 8.00 14.07
C ALA A 284 9.33 8.86 12.85
N LEU A 285 9.11 8.31 11.64
CA LEU A 285 9.36 8.96 10.36
C LEU A 285 8.19 9.84 9.90
N ALA A 286 7.06 9.88 10.59
CA ALA A 286 5.97 10.78 10.24
C ALA A 286 6.22 12.21 10.76
N TRP A 287 7.09 12.39 11.75
CA TRP A 287 7.10 13.62 12.53
C TRP A 287 7.96 14.71 11.90
N PRO A 288 7.37 15.85 11.49
CA PRO A 288 8.09 16.87 10.72
C PRO A 288 9.09 17.73 11.52
N TYR A 289 9.15 17.59 12.86
CA TYR A 289 9.88 18.46 13.79
C TYR A 289 11.01 17.78 14.56
#